data_AF-A0A3M7ABB2-F1
#
_entry.id   AF-A0A3M7ABB2-F1
#
_cell.length_a   1.000
_cell.length_b   1.000
_cell.length_c   1.000
_cell.angle_alpha   90.00
_cell.angle_beta   90.00
_cell.angle_gamma   90.00
#
_symmetry.space_group_name_H-M   'P 1'
#
loop_
_entity.id
_entity.type
_entity.pdbx_description
1 polymer ?
#
loop_
_entity_poly.entity_id
_entity_poly.type
_entity_poly.pdbx_seq_one_letter_code
_entity_poly.pdbx_strand_id
1 'polypeptide(L)'
;MFPALLVLAFVATAFTQRQDQQPLISKHDLISSLKKAEIIPTVLDSFHPKLALDISWKHATAHVGNTVDPDKLQDSPKTTLSSLNHGQGTSETKPLLKPEEMQLTIALTDPDAPSRENPEWAQVCHWIATSVPKHRSAEAGFDTALVTKHPHWEDIMPYKPPGPPPKTGKHRYVFVVLAPMNGTKEALHLVKPADRQHWGYEKADLGLREWADEMGLEVLGKTFFALPVGETDG
;
A
#
# COMPACT_ATOMS: atom_id res chain seq x y z
N MET A 1 14.26 2.54 -73.48
CA MET A 1 15.07 2.61 -72.25
C MET A 1 14.21 3.23 -71.17
N PHE A 2 13.65 2.43 -70.26
CA PHE A 2 12.88 2.91 -69.11
C PHE A 2 13.72 2.70 -67.86
N PRO A 3 13.90 3.69 -66.96
CA PRO A 3 14.61 3.46 -65.71
C PRO A 3 13.65 2.83 -64.69
N ALA A 4 14.08 1.73 -64.06
CA ALA A 4 13.39 1.13 -62.94
C ALA A 4 13.67 1.96 -61.67
N LEU A 5 12.60 2.47 -61.05
CA LEU A 5 12.64 3.18 -59.78
C LEU A 5 12.70 2.13 -58.64
N LEU A 6 13.83 2.05 -57.95
CA LEU A 6 13.98 1.20 -56.76
C LEU A 6 13.42 1.96 -55.54
N VAL A 7 12.24 1.58 -55.07
CA VAL A 7 11.67 2.11 -53.82
C VAL A 7 12.19 1.28 -52.65
N LEU A 8 13.09 1.85 -51.84
CA LEU A 8 13.47 1.29 -50.55
C LEU A 8 12.31 1.48 -49.56
N ALA A 9 11.67 0.38 -49.17
CA ALA A 9 10.72 0.38 -48.06
C ALA A 9 11.48 0.33 -46.72
N PHE A 10 11.48 1.44 -45.97
CA PHE A 10 11.89 1.43 -44.57
C PHE A 10 10.77 0.79 -43.74
N VAL A 11 10.97 -0.45 -43.29
CA VAL A 11 10.11 -1.07 -42.28
C VAL A 11 10.55 -0.51 -40.92
N ALA A 12 9.86 0.51 -40.44
CA ALA A 12 9.98 0.96 -39.06
C ALA A 12 9.32 -0.09 -38.15
N THR A 13 10.12 -0.90 -37.48
CA THR A 13 9.65 -1.78 -36.41
C THR A 13 9.30 -0.92 -35.20
N ALA A 14 8.02 -0.58 -35.06
CA ALA A 14 7.50 -0.03 -33.83
C ALA A 14 7.66 -1.08 -32.72
N PHE A 15 8.59 -0.86 -31.80
CA PHE A 15 8.64 -1.58 -30.53
C PHE A 15 7.43 -1.13 -29.71
N THR A 16 6.33 -1.87 -29.81
CA THR A 16 5.21 -1.72 -28.90
C THR A 16 5.66 -2.24 -27.54
N GLN A 17 6.09 -1.34 -26.65
CA GLN A 17 6.32 -1.67 -25.25
C GLN A 17 5.00 -2.17 -24.67
N ARG A 18 4.88 -3.48 -24.54
CA ARG A 18 3.77 -4.14 -23.86
C ARG A 18 3.83 -3.68 -22.41
N GLN A 19 3.02 -2.69 -22.05
CA GLN A 19 2.68 -2.51 -20.64
C GLN A 19 1.92 -3.77 -20.26
N ASP A 20 2.59 -4.65 -19.50
CA ASP A 20 1.94 -5.79 -18.88
C ASP A 20 0.77 -5.28 -18.04
N GLN A 21 -0.45 -5.40 -18.56
CA GLN A 21 -1.63 -5.29 -17.74
C GLN A 21 -1.66 -6.54 -16.85
N GLN A 22 -1.23 -6.35 -15.60
CA GLN A 22 -1.21 -7.39 -14.59
C GLN A 22 -2.64 -7.74 -14.14
N PRO A 23 -2.92 -9.02 -13.82
CA PRO A 23 -4.24 -9.43 -13.37
C PRO A 23 -4.53 -8.82 -11.99
N LEU A 24 -5.65 -8.10 -11.89
CA LEU A 24 -6.21 -7.64 -10.62
C LEU A 24 -6.42 -8.85 -9.70
N ILE A 25 -5.76 -8.87 -8.53
CA ILE A 25 -5.99 -9.92 -7.53
C ILE A 25 -7.46 -9.86 -7.07
N SER A 26 -8.15 -11.00 -7.07
CA SER A 26 -9.53 -11.03 -6.58
C SER A 26 -9.58 -10.82 -5.06
N LYS A 27 -10.74 -10.38 -4.53
CA LYS A 27 -10.94 -10.20 -3.07
C LYS A 27 -10.61 -11.47 -2.28
N HIS A 28 -11.04 -12.62 -2.79
CA HIS A 28 -10.82 -13.92 -2.14
C HIS A 28 -9.34 -14.32 -2.16
N ASP A 29 -8.64 -14.06 -3.26
CA ASP A 29 -7.22 -14.37 -3.39
C ASP A 29 -6.37 -13.50 -2.46
N LEU A 30 -6.75 -12.22 -2.27
CA LEU A 30 -6.08 -11.31 -1.35
C LEU A 30 -6.17 -11.77 0.11
N ILE A 31 -7.37 -12.06 0.62
CA ILE A 31 -7.55 -12.51 2.01
C ILE A 31 -6.86 -13.85 2.25
N SER A 32 -6.94 -14.78 1.29
CA SER A 32 -6.26 -16.08 1.39
C SER A 32 -4.74 -15.92 1.44
N SER A 33 -4.19 -15.02 0.62
CA SER A 33 -2.76 -14.71 0.62
C SER A 33 -2.31 -14.06 1.93
N LEU A 34 -3.09 -13.14 2.49
CA LEU A 34 -2.82 -12.49 3.78
C LEU A 34 -2.80 -13.48 4.95
N LYS A 35 -3.73 -14.44 4.95
CA LYS A 35 -3.76 -15.53 5.95
C LYS A 35 -2.57 -16.46 5.79
N LYS A 36 -2.24 -16.87 4.56
CA LYS A 36 -1.08 -17.73 4.26
C LYS A 36 0.24 -17.08 4.69
N ALA A 37 0.35 -15.76 4.54
CA ALA A 37 1.51 -14.99 4.98
C ALA A 37 1.48 -14.61 6.48
N GLU A 38 0.48 -15.09 7.24
CA GLU A 38 0.28 -14.81 8.66
C GLU A 38 0.20 -13.31 8.97
N ILE A 39 -0.20 -12.47 8.01
CA ILE A 39 -0.52 -11.05 8.26
C ILE A 39 -1.83 -10.95 9.03
N ILE A 40 -2.75 -11.85 8.72
CA ILE A 40 -3.93 -12.14 9.53
C ILE A 40 -3.62 -13.43 10.31
N PRO A 41 -3.61 -13.42 11.66
CA PRO A 41 -4.03 -12.34 12.54
C PRO A 41 -2.91 -11.38 13.00
N THR A 42 -1.63 -11.66 12.74
CA THR A 42 -0.49 -10.99 13.40
C THR A 42 -0.53 -9.46 13.36
N VAL A 43 -0.91 -8.87 12.24
CA VAL A 43 -0.98 -7.41 12.08
C VAL A 43 -2.40 -6.91 12.22
N LEU A 44 -3.35 -7.66 11.69
CA LEU A 44 -4.71 -7.17 11.47
C LEU A 44 -5.72 -8.30 11.55
N ASP A 45 -6.96 -7.94 11.87
CA ASP A 45 -8.09 -8.84 11.74
C ASP A 45 -8.52 -9.04 10.28
N SER A 46 -9.34 -10.07 10.11
CA SER A 46 -10.05 -10.31 8.86
C SER A 46 -11.01 -9.16 8.58
N PHE A 47 -11.10 -8.75 7.32
CA PHE A 47 -11.84 -7.57 6.88
C PHE A 47 -12.39 -7.81 5.47
N HIS A 48 -13.23 -6.91 4.98
CA HIS A 48 -13.77 -6.95 3.63
C HIS A 48 -13.05 -5.92 2.75
N PRO A 49 -12.17 -6.35 1.81
CA PRO A 49 -11.46 -5.42 0.95
C PRO A 49 -12.41 -4.65 0.02
N LYS A 50 -12.30 -3.32 0.07
CA LYS A 50 -13.05 -2.35 -0.75
C LYS A 50 -12.14 -1.70 -1.79
N LEU A 51 -10.85 -1.52 -1.46
CA LEU A 51 -9.82 -0.94 -2.33
C LEU A 51 -8.68 -1.93 -2.59
N ALA A 52 -8.18 -1.94 -3.83
CA ALA A 52 -6.89 -2.47 -4.20
C ALA A 52 -5.84 -1.36 -4.07
N LEU A 53 -4.65 -1.75 -3.61
CA LEU A 53 -3.53 -0.86 -3.37
C LEU A 53 -2.31 -1.37 -4.14
N ASP A 54 -1.89 -0.59 -5.12
CA ASP A 54 -0.66 -0.83 -5.86
C ASP A 54 0.43 0.13 -5.35
N ILE A 55 1.62 -0.42 -5.09
CA ILE A 55 2.76 0.30 -4.55
C ILE A 55 3.93 0.17 -5.53
N SER A 56 4.47 1.30 -5.97
CA SER A 56 5.64 1.32 -6.86
C SER A 56 6.65 2.38 -6.47
N TRP A 57 7.92 2.04 -6.63
CA TRP A 57 9.07 2.93 -6.61
C TRP A 57 9.59 3.11 -8.04
N LYS A 58 10.58 3.99 -8.22
CA LYS A 58 11.16 4.29 -9.53
C LYS A 58 11.66 3.04 -10.28
N HIS A 59 12.19 2.06 -9.54
CA HIS A 59 12.83 0.87 -10.10
C HIS A 59 12.32 -0.44 -9.48
N ALA A 60 11.20 -0.41 -8.76
CA ALA A 60 10.66 -1.56 -8.06
C ALA A 60 9.14 -1.46 -7.90
N THR A 61 8.47 -2.60 -7.79
CA THR A 61 7.03 -2.67 -7.52
C THR A 61 6.79 -3.72 -6.44
N ALA A 62 5.92 -3.39 -5.50
CA ALA A 62 5.46 -4.32 -4.49
C ALA A 62 4.17 -5.01 -4.95
N HIS A 63 4.16 -6.34 -4.80
CA HIS A 63 3.02 -7.19 -5.07
C HIS A 63 2.81 -8.13 -3.89
N VAL A 64 1.60 -8.66 -3.78
CA VAL A 64 1.23 -9.63 -2.75
C VAL A 64 2.24 -10.79 -2.71
N GLY A 65 3.06 -10.81 -1.65
CA GLY A 65 4.05 -11.85 -1.38
C GLY A 65 5.31 -11.84 -2.27
N ASN A 66 5.52 -10.85 -3.14
CA ASN A 66 6.78 -10.77 -3.88
C ASN A 66 7.94 -10.34 -2.98
N THR A 67 9.14 -10.35 -3.57
CA THR A 67 10.42 -10.01 -2.96
C THR A 67 10.95 -8.77 -3.67
N VAL A 68 11.32 -7.74 -2.92
CA VAL A 68 11.82 -6.46 -3.45
C VAL A 68 13.21 -6.16 -2.87
N ASP A 69 14.03 -5.45 -3.61
CA ASP A 69 15.40 -5.08 -3.19
C ASP A 69 15.37 -3.81 -2.32
N PRO A 70 15.87 -3.85 -1.05
CA PRO A 70 15.86 -2.70 -0.13
C PRO A 70 16.50 -1.42 -0.69
N ASP A 71 17.52 -1.55 -1.54
CA ASP A 71 18.23 -0.40 -2.12
C ASP A 71 17.32 0.43 -3.05
N LYS A 72 16.22 -0.17 -3.51
CA LYS A 72 15.24 0.48 -4.40
C LYS A 72 14.11 1.17 -3.63
N LEU A 73 14.14 1.13 -2.29
CA LEU A 73 13.06 1.57 -1.40
C LEU A 73 13.43 2.79 -0.57
N GLN A 74 14.48 3.54 -0.95
CA GLN A 74 15.00 4.64 -0.13
C GLN A 74 14.07 5.86 -0.09
N ASP A 75 13.25 6.05 -1.13
CA ASP A 75 12.22 7.09 -1.17
C ASP A 75 10.83 6.50 -0.89
N SER A 76 9.89 7.32 -0.40
CA SER A 76 8.49 6.91 -0.24
C SER A 76 7.88 6.51 -1.59
N PRO A 77 7.08 5.43 -1.68
CA PRO A 77 6.53 4.95 -2.93
C PRO A 77 5.43 5.85 -3.49
N LYS A 78 5.16 5.68 -4.79
CA LYS A 78 3.90 6.07 -5.42
C LYS A 78 2.84 5.02 -5.15
N THR A 79 1.63 5.49 -4.88
CA THR A 79 0.48 4.62 -4.63
C THR A 79 -0.60 4.79 -5.68
N THR A 80 -1.23 3.70 -6.08
CA THR A 80 -2.46 3.73 -6.89
C THR A 80 -3.56 2.98 -6.17
N LEU A 81 -4.73 3.62 -6.03
CA LEU A 81 -5.92 3.03 -5.45
C LEU A 81 -6.94 2.73 -6.55
N SER A 82 -7.56 1.56 -6.47
CA SER A 82 -8.66 1.20 -7.35
C SER A 82 -9.77 0.48 -6.59
N SER A 83 -11.02 0.72 -6.99
CA SER A 83 -12.16 0.05 -6.38
C SER A 83 -12.14 -1.44 -6.70
N LEU A 84 -12.17 -2.27 -5.67
CA LEU A 84 -12.45 -3.70 -5.82
C LEU A 84 -13.97 -3.83 -5.92
N ASN A 85 -14.49 -3.85 -7.15
CA ASN A 85 -15.92 -3.92 -7.43
C ASN A 85 -16.64 -4.90 -6.50
N HIS A 86 -17.79 -4.48 -5.98
CA HIS A 86 -18.73 -5.41 -5.37
C HIS A 86 -19.09 -6.45 -6.42
N GLY A 87 -18.90 -7.73 -6.10
CA GLY A 87 -19.51 -8.79 -6.88
C GLY A 87 -20.98 -8.44 -7.06
N GLN A 88 -21.46 -8.55 -8.29
CA GLN A 88 -22.85 -8.35 -8.65
C GLN A 88 -23.73 -9.19 -7.71
N GLY A 89 -24.50 -8.52 -6.85
CA GLY A 89 -25.45 -9.17 -5.94
C GLY A 89 -25.04 -9.12 -4.47
N THR A 90 -25.39 -8.03 -3.79
CA THR A 90 -25.93 -8.05 -2.42
C THR A 90 -26.45 -6.64 -2.13
N SER A 91 -27.77 -6.52 -2.05
CA SER A 91 -28.46 -5.30 -1.62
C SER A 91 -28.26 -5.14 -0.11
N GLU A 92 -27.10 -4.67 0.32
CA GLU A 92 -26.90 -4.26 1.71
C GLU A 92 -27.00 -2.74 1.84
N THR A 93 -28.00 -2.33 2.61
CA THR A 93 -28.35 -0.95 2.99
C THR A 93 -27.35 -0.35 3.99
N LYS A 94 -26.05 -0.59 3.82
CA LYS A 94 -25.03 0.24 4.45
C LYS A 94 -24.82 1.48 3.59
N PRO A 95 -24.62 2.69 4.17
CA PRO A 95 -24.18 3.82 3.38
C PRO A 95 -22.92 3.37 2.63
N LEU A 96 -22.98 3.42 1.29
CA LEU A 96 -21.84 3.18 0.44
C LEU A 96 -20.74 4.08 0.96
N LEU A 97 -19.72 3.52 1.63
CA LEU A 97 -18.52 4.28 1.89
C LEU A 97 -18.04 4.76 0.54
N LYS A 98 -17.79 6.05 0.47
CA LYS A 98 -17.22 6.72 -0.68
C LYS A 98 -15.81 7.13 -0.31
N PRO A 99 -14.82 6.22 -0.41
CA PRO A 99 -13.44 6.54 -0.09
C PRO A 99 -12.95 7.76 -0.86
N GLU A 100 -13.52 8.02 -2.04
CA GLU A 100 -13.27 9.20 -2.88
C GLU A 100 -13.78 10.53 -2.32
N GLU A 101 -14.48 10.51 -1.18
CA GLU A 101 -14.96 11.70 -0.46
C GLU A 101 -14.34 11.83 0.94
N MET A 102 -13.49 10.87 1.35
CA MET A 102 -12.95 10.78 2.71
C MET A 102 -11.46 11.12 2.74
N GLN A 103 -10.98 11.51 3.92
CA GLN A 103 -9.54 11.56 4.18
C GLN A 103 -9.02 10.14 4.39
N LEU A 104 -8.17 9.67 3.48
CA LEU A 104 -7.56 8.36 3.55
C LEU A 104 -6.24 8.44 4.33
N THR A 105 -5.83 7.33 4.91
CA THR A 105 -4.53 7.19 5.57
C THR A 105 -3.84 5.95 5.06
N ILE A 106 -2.55 6.06 4.74
CA ILE A 106 -1.69 4.94 4.43
C ILE A 106 -0.71 4.69 5.57
N ALA A 107 -0.46 3.42 5.87
CA ALA A 107 0.52 3.02 6.86
C ALA A 107 1.39 1.85 6.36
N LEU A 108 2.63 1.82 6.84
CA LEU A 108 3.60 0.74 6.62
C LEU A 108 4.14 0.23 7.95
N THR A 109 4.03 -1.08 8.18
CA THR A 109 4.52 -1.75 9.38
C THR A 109 5.37 -2.99 9.06
N ASP A 110 6.35 -3.27 9.92
CA ASP A 110 7.16 -4.49 9.94
C ASP A 110 6.86 -5.30 11.22
N PRO A 111 6.12 -6.43 11.14
CA PRO A 111 5.82 -7.28 12.29
C PRO A 111 6.98 -8.21 12.68
N ASP A 112 8.04 -8.26 11.88
CA ASP A 112 9.12 -9.25 12.00
C ASP A 112 10.39 -8.67 12.60
N ALA A 113 10.38 -7.45 13.15
CA ALA A 113 11.59 -6.87 13.74
C ALA A 113 11.87 -7.43 15.15
N PRO A 114 13.14 -7.72 15.52
CA PRO A 114 14.34 -7.69 14.68
C PRO A 114 14.46 -8.89 13.73
N SER A 115 13.83 -10.04 14.01
CA SER A 115 13.67 -11.15 13.06
C SER A 115 12.31 -11.83 13.23
N ARG A 116 11.83 -12.52 12.18
CA ARG A 116 10.54 -13.22 12.24
C ARG A 116 10.52 -14.33 13.29
N GLU A 117 11.65 -14.97 13.51
CA GLU A 117 11.82 -16.04 14.50
C GLU A 117 11.82 -15.51 15.95
N ASN A 118 12.28 -14.28 16.16
CA ASN A 118 12.27 -13.62 17.47
C ASN A 118 11.90 -12.13 17.33
N PRO A 119 10.60 -11.82 17.14
CA PRO A 119 10.16 -10.47 16.80
C PRO A 119 9.98 -9.60 18.06
N GLU A 120 11.04 -9.44 18.85
CA GLU A 120 11.03 -8.65 20.09
C GLU A 120 10.66 -7.17 19.90
N TRP A 121 10.88 -6.61 18.71
CA TRP A 121 10.55 -5.22 18.37
C TRP A 121 9.27 -5.08 17.54
N ALA A 122 8.59 -6.21 17.28
CA ALA A 122 7.46 -6.36 16.36
C ALA A 122 6.58 -5.11 16.18
N GLN A 123 6.00 -4.97 15.00
CA GLN A 123 5.20 -3.83 14.61
C GLN A 123 6.03 -2.55 14.59
N VAL A 124 7.15 -2.53 13.87
CA VAL A 124 7.89 -1.29 13.65
C VAL A 124 7.13 -0.43 12.65
N CYS A 125 6.69 0.75 13.08
CA CYS A 125 6.04 1.74 12.24
C CYS A 125 7.05 2.42 11.31
N HIS A 126 7.01 2.05 10.03
CA HIS A 126 7.88 2.63 9.00
C HIS A 126 7.32 3.91 8.40
N TRP A 127 6.00 4.01 8.25
CA TRP A 127 5.39 5.18 7.62
C TRP A 127 3.92 5.32 8.01
N ILE A 128 3.48 6.55 8.20
CA ILE A 128 2.06 6.93 8.26
C ILE A 128 1.92 8.23 7.52
N ALA A 129 1.02 8.29 6.55
CA ALA A 129 0.67 9.51 5.87
C ALA A 129 -0.82 9.58 5.56
N THR A 130 -1.34 10.79 5.45
CA THR A 130 -2.77 11.04 5.22
C THR A 130 -2.99 11.87 3.97
N SER A 131 -4.10 11.63 3.28
CA SER A 131 -4.48 12.43 2.13
C SER A 131 -5.11 13.75 2.57
N VAL A 132 -5.15 14.74 1.69
CA VAL A 132 -5.90 15.97 1.98
C VAL A 132 -7.41 15.70 1.91
N PRO A 133 -8.22 16.19 2.87
CA PRO A 133 -9.68 16.08 2.80
C PRO A 133 -10.25 16.77 1.55
N LYS A 134 -11.24 16.15 0.91
CA LYS A 134 -11.79 16.61 -0.39
C LYS A 134 -12.35 18.03 -0.37
N HIS A 135 -12.92 18.50 0.74
CA HIS A 135 -13.43 19.87 0.83
C HIS A 135 -12.31 20.91 0.58
N ARG A 136 -11.08 20.63 1.05
CA ARG A 136 -9.90 21.48 0.78
C ARG A 136 -9.37 21.30 -0.65
N SER A 137 -9.45 20.09 -1.19
CA SER A 137 -8.99 19.79 -2.57
C SER A 137 -9.88 20.42 -3.65
N ALA A 138 -11.20 20.53 -3.40
CA ALA A 138 -12.14 21.18 -4.30
C ALA A 138 -11.92 22.71 -4.36
N GLU A 139 -11.60 23.33 -3.23
CA GLU A 139 -11.19 24.74 -3.15
C GLU A 139 -9.87 25.01 -3.90
N ALA A 140 -8.98 24.02 -3.95
CA ALA A 140 -7.70 24.09 -4.66
C ALA A 140 -7.77 23.66 -6.15
N GLY A 141 -8.96 23.32 -6.67
CA GLY A 141 -9.18 23.04 -8.10
C GLY A 141 -8.69 21.66 -8.60
N PHE A 142 -8.48 20.68 -7.73
CA PHE A 142 -8.04 19.34 -8.13
C PHE A 142 -9.21 18.44 -8.59
N ASP A 143 -9.00 17.63 -9.63
CA ASP A 143 -9.96 16.58 -10.03
C ASP A 143 -10.01 15.49 -8.94
N THR A 144 -11.13 15.46 -8.24
CA THR A 144 -11.33 14.63 -7.05
C THR A 144 -11.32 13.11 -7.34
N ALA A 145 -11.62 12.69 -8.57
CA ALA A 145 -11.52 11.29 -8.97
C ALA A 145 -10.05 10.86 -9.17
N LEU A 146 -9.23 11.75 -9.73
CA LEU A 146 -7.78 11.53 -9.89
C LEU A 146 -7.04 11.56 -8.55
N VAL A 147 -7.44 12.45 -7.63
CA VAL A 147 -6.87 12.52 -6.27
C VAL A 147 -7.09 11.22 -5.51
N THR A 148 -8.23 10.56 -5.69
CA THR A 148 -8.48 9.28 -5.01
C THR A 148 -7.66 8.15 -5.62
N LYS A 149 -7.50 8.15 -6.94
CA LYS A 149 -6.70 7.13 -7.65
C LYS A 149 -5.21 7.26 -7.35
N HIS A 150 -4.70 8.49 -7.25
CA HIS A 150 -3.31 8.81 -6.96
C HIS A 150 -3.23 9.84 -5.82
N PRO A 151 -3.39 9.41 -4.56
CA PRO A 151 -3.41 10.33 -3.44
C PRO A 151 -2.08 11.06 -3.28
N HIS A 152 -2.19 12.36 -2.99
CA HIS A 152 -1.08 13.11 -2.42
C HIS A 152 -1.06 12.86 -0.91
N TRP A 153 0.07 12.40 -0.38
CA TRP A 153 0.23 12.00 1.01
C TRP A 153 1.00 13.06 1.80
N GLU A 154 0.50 13.37 2.99
CA GLU A 154 1.17 14.23 3.98
C GLU A 154 1.58 13.38 5.20
N ASP A 155 2.86 13.44 5.56
CA ASP A 155 3.43 12.59 6.61
C ASP A 155 2.89 12.94 8.00
N ILE A 156 2.47 11.90 8.73
CA ILE A 156 2.24 11.92 10.18
C ILE A 156 3.45 11.29 10.87
N MET A 157 3.85 10.12 10.41
CA MET A 157 5.13 9.48 10.75
C MET A 157 5.96 9.39 9.47
N PRO A 158 7.09 10.13 9.36
CA PRO A 158 7.87 10.18 8.14
C PRO A 158 8.31 8.80 7.66
N TYR A 159 8.43 8.65 6.34
CA TYR A 159 8.87 7.39 5.74
C TYR A 159 10.27 6.98 6.23
N LYS A 160 10.38 5.77 6.78
CA LYS A 160 11.65 5.10 7.06
C LYS A 160 11.77 3.94 6.08
N PRO A 161 12.81 3.89 5.23
CA PRO A 161 13.01 2.81 4.28
C PRO A 161 13.00 1.44 4.96
N PRO A 162 12.31 0.44 4.37
CA PRO A 162 12.49 -0.96 4.70
C PRO A 162 13.96 -1.38 4.55
N GLY A 163 14.44 -2.17 5.49
CA GLY A 163 15.85 -2.56 5.54
C GLY A 163 16.07 -3.53 6.70
N PRO A 164 15.72 -4.83 6.53
CA PRO A 164 15.91 -5.81 7.58
C PRO A 164 17.40 -5.89 7.94
N PRO A 165 17.77 -6.03 9.23
CA PRO A 165 19.17 -6.14 9.60
C PRO A 165 19.84 -7.36 8.96
N PRO A 166 21.18 -7.35 8.79
CA PRO A 166 21.88 -8.53 8.28
C PRO A 166 21.61 -9.76 9.14
N LYS A 167 21.45 -10.92 8.49
CA LYS A 167 21.26 -12.24 9.13
C LYS A 167 19.95 -12.41 9.94
N THR A 168 18.94 -11.58 9.73
CA THR A 168 17.62 -11.71 10.39
C THR A 168 16.56 -12.39 9.51
N GLY A 169 16.94 -12.85 8.32
CA GLY A 169 16.02 -13.49 7.39
C GLY A 169 15.04 -12.51 6.74
N LYS A 170 13.94 -13.03 6.20
CA LYS A 170 12.96 -12.23 5.46
C LYS A 170 11.99 -11.55 6.42
N HIS A 171 11.78 -10.25 6.22
CA HIS A 171 10.76 -9.48 6.92
C HIS A 171 9.57 -9.19 6.00
N ARG A 172 8.38 -9.16 6.58
CA ARG A 172 7.13 -8.79 5.93
C ARG A 172 6.92 -7.29 6.11
N TYR A 173 6.71 -6.57 5.01
CA TYR A 173 6.38 -5.15 5.07
C TYR A 173 4.94 -4.99 4.57
N VAL A 174 4.09 -4.48 5.47
CA VAL A 174 2.64 -4.48 5.26
C VAL A 174 2.16 -3.06 5.04
N PHE A 175 1.65 -2.79 3.83
CA PHE A 175 0.97 -1.56 3.51
C PHE A 175 -0.54 -1.70 3.73
N VAL A 176 -1.13 -0.72 4.40
CA VAL A 176 -2.58 -0.66 4.59
C VAL A 176 -3.12 0.70 4.18
N VAL A 177 -4.35 0.71 3.65
CA VAL A 177 -5.11 1.93 3.46
C VAL A 177 -6.33 1.90 4.37
N LEU A 178 -6.44 2.96 5.16
CA LEU A 178 -7.38 3.18 6.23
C LEU A 178 -8.30 4.35 5.87
N ALA A 179 -9.52 4.33 6.40
CA ALA A 179 -10.46 5.44 6.30
C ALA A 179 -11.29 5.57 7.59
N PRO A 180 -11.95 6.70 7.83
CA PRO A 180 -12.76 6.88 9.03
C PRO A 180 -13.89 5.86 9.09
N MET A 181 -13.97 5.11 10.19
CA MET A 181 -14.98 4.08 10.40
C MET A 181 -16.41 4.64 10.42
N ASN A 182 -16.57 5.90 10.87
CA ASN A 182 -17.86 6.59 10.86
C ASN A 182 -18.23 7.20 9.50
N GLY A 183 -17.37 7.08 8.49
CA GLY A 183 -17.59 7.64 7.16
C GLY A 183 -17.55 9.17 7.09
N THR A 184 -16.93 9.85 8.06
CA THR A 184 -16.80 11.31 8.03
C THR A 184 -16.00 11.79 6.82
N LYS A 185 -16.35 12.99 6.33
CA LYS A 185 -15.64 13.71 5.26
C LYS A 185 -14.87 14.91 5.80
N GLU A 186 -14.99 15.14 7.11
CA GLU A 186 -14.26 16.17 7.83
C GLU A 186 -12.80 15.78 7.97
N ALA A 187 -11.96 16.78 8.25
CA ALA A 187 -10.56 16.54 8.55
C ALA A 187 -10.43 15.69 9.83
N LEU A 188 -9.59 14.66 9.77
CA LEU A 188 -9.24 13.80 10.88
C LEU A 188 -8.16 14.44 11.74
N HIS A 189 -8.25 14.20 13.04
CA HIS A 189 -7.24 14.60 14.01
C HIS A 189 -6.37 13.39 14.36
N LEU A 190 -5.46 13.04 13.44
CA LEU A 190 -4.60 11.88 13.59
C LEU A 190 -3.39 12.20 14.47
N VAL A 191 -3.11 11.31 15.43
CA VAL A 191 -1.99 11.45 16.36
C VAL A 191 -0.84 10.57 15.90
N LYS A 192 0.35 11.16 15.77
CA LYS A 192 1.57 10.42 15.48
C LYS A 192 1.88 9.45 16.63
N PRO A 193 2.18 8.17 16.36
CA PRO A 193 2.68 7.23 17.37
C PRO A 193 3.88 7.79 18.13
N ALA A 194 3.98 7.48 19.42
CA ALA A 194 5.03 7.98 20.29
C ALA A 194 6.43 7.51 19.83
N ASP A 195 6.51 6.29 19.31
CA ASP A 195 7.72 5.71 18.74
C ASP A 195 7.36 4.80 17.54
N ARG A 196 8.37 4.37 16.80
CA ARG A 196 8.25 3.40 15.72
C ARG A 196 8.14 1.99 16.25
N GLN A 197 8.98 1.60 17.22
CA GLN A 197 8.92 0.26 17.81
C GLN A 197 7.58 0.08 18.53
N HIS A 198 6.87 -1.02 18.25
CA HIS A 198 5.53 -1.30 18.80
C HIS A 198 4.51 -0.18 18.59
N TRP A 199 4.73 0.72 17.62
CA TRP A 199 3.97 1.97 17.48
C TRP A 199 3.90 2.80 18.78
N GLY A 200 4.88 2.64 19.69
CA GLY A 200 4.91 3.32 20.98
C GLY A 200 4.07 2.67 22.09
N TYR A 201 3.49 1.48 21.88
CA TYR A 201 2.68 0.78 22.89
C TYR A 201 3.48 -0.13 23.85
N GLU A 202 4.82 -0.17 23.71
CA GLU A 202 5.74 -0.96 24.55
C GLU A 202 5.49 -2.48 24.58
N LYS A 203 4.57 -2.99 23.76
CA LYS A 203 4.21 -4.41 23.68
C LYS A 203 4.25 -4.91 22.23
N ALA A 204 4.89 -6.06 22.02
CA ALA A 204 5.11 -6.63 20.70
C ALA A 204 3.84 -7.06 19.94
N ASP A 205 2.75 -7.34 20.66
CA ASP A 205 1.47 -7.71 20.07
C ASP A 205 0.59 -6.51 19.71
N LEU A 206 0.98 -5.29 20.11
CA LEU A 206 0.26 -4.06 19.80
C LEU A 206 0.96 -3.26 18.71
N GLY A 207 0.18 -2.57 17.88
CA GLY A 207 0.73 -1.73 16.83
C GLY A 207 -0.34 -1.08 15.96
N LEU A 208 -0.30 -1.41 14.67
CA LEU A 208 -1.12 -0.76 13.65
C LEU A 208 -2.62 -0.87 13.91
N ARG A 209 -3.07 -2.00 14.48
CA ARG A 209 -4.49 -2.24 14.77
C ARG A 209 -4.99 -1.32 15.86
N GLU A 210 -4.29 -1.30 16.98
CA GLU A 210 -4.63 -0.49 18.16
C GLU A 210 -4.62 0.99 17.79
N TRP A 211 -3.60 1.42 17.04
CA TRP A 211 -3.52 2.80 16.56
C TRP A 211 -4.69 3.14 15.63
N ALA A 212 -5.06 2.25 14.70
CA ALA A 212 -6.19 2.48 13.82
C ALA A 212 -7.51 2.60 14.61
N ASP A 213 -7.73 1.74 15.61
CA ASP A 213 -8.91 1.76 16.46
C ASP A 213 -8.99 3.05 17.29
N GLU A 214 -7.87 3.48 17.91
CA GLU A 214 -7.78 4.74 18.66
C GLU A 214 -8.07 5.97 17.79
N MET A 215 -7.64 5.94 16.52
CA MET A 215 -7.91 7.00 15.55
C MET A 215 -9.30 6.90 14.88
N GLY A 216 -10.10 5.87 15.22
CA GLY A 216 -11.43 5.66 14.65
C GLY A 216 -11.40 5.27 13.17
N LEU A 217 -10.39 4.51 12.75
CA LEU A 217 -10.14 4.11 11.38
C LEU A 217 -10.52 2.64 11.14
N GLU A 218 -11.07 2.34 9.97
CA GLU A 218 -11.23 0.97 9.48
C GLU A 218 -10.30 0.69 8.28
N VAL A 219 -9.94 -0.57 8.08
CA VAL A 219 -9.15 -0.97 6.92
C VAL A 219 -10.04 -1.13 5.68
N LEU A 220 -9.81 -0.28 4.66
CA LEU A 220 -10.53 -0.34 3.38
C LEU A 220 -9.83 -1.21 2.33
N GLY A 221 -8.51 -1.31 2.39
CA GLY A 221 -7.70 -2.03 1.41
C GLY A 221 -6.34 -2.38 1.99
N LYS A 222 -5.74 -3.47 1.51
CA LYS A 222 -4.40 -3.89 1.94
C LYS A 222 -3.59 -4.38 0.76
N THR A 223 -2.29 -4.17 0.84
CA THR A 223 -1.30 -4.89 0.03
C THR A 223 -0.09 -5.20 0.92
N PHE A 224 0.60 -6.30 0.68
CA PHE A 224 1.80 -6.63 1.46
C PHE A 224 2.85 -7.23 0.55
N PHE A 225 4.12 -7.03 0.88
CA PHE A 225 5.23 -7.71 0.23
C PHE A 225 6.20 -8.24 1.27
N ALA A 226 7.00 -9.21 0.88
CA ALA A 226 8.13 -9.66 1.68
C ALA A 226 9.40 -9.00 1.12
N LEU A 227 10.40 -8.74 1.96
CA LEU A 227 11.75 -8.44 1.47
C LEU A 227 12.65 -9.64 1.73
N PRO A 228 13.45 -10.09 0.74
CA PRO A 228 14.58 -10.95 1.00
C PRO A 228 15.65 -10.13 1.74
N VAL A 229 16.54 -10.83 2.43
CA VAL A 229 17.83 -10.28 2.84
C VAL A 229 18.61 -9.92 1.57
N GLY A 230 19.25 -8.76 1.53
CA GLY A 230 20.32 -8.51 0.57
C GLY A 230 21.49 -9.42 0.95
N GLU A 231 21.76 -10.46 0.16
CA GLU A 231 23.06 -11.11 0.21
C GLU A 231 24.07 -10.06 -0.27
N THR A 232 24.80 -9.45 0.66
CA THR A 232 26.06 -8.82 0.30
C THR A 232 27.00 -9.95 -0.06
N ASP A 233 27.09 -10.26 -1.35
CA ASP A 233 28.15 -11.11 -1.89
C ASP A 233 29.49 -10.49 -1.47
N GLY A 234 30.20 -11.18 -0.58
CA GLY A 234 31.59 -10.92 -0.20
C GLY A 234 32.53 -11.84 -0.95
#